data_AF-A0A484X380-F1
#
_entry.id   AF-A0A484X380-F1
#
_cell.length_a   1.000
_cell.length_b   1.000
_cell.length_c   1.000
_cell.angle_alpha   90.00
_cell.angle_beta   90.00
_cell.angle_gamma   90.00
#
_symmetry.space_group_name_H-M   'P 1'
#
loop_
_entity.id
_entity.type
_entity.pdbx_description
1 polymer ?
#
loop_
_entity_poly.entity_id
_entity_poly.type
_entity_poly.pdbx_seq_one_letter_code
_entity_poly.pdbx_strand_id
1 'polypeptide(L)' 'MILTLTSDTYSQGELYDFASTQLAPTISQIDGVGDVDVGGSSLPAVRVGLNPQALFNQGVSLDDVRTAISNANVA' A
#
# COMPACT_ATOMS: atom_id res chain seq x y z
N MET A 1 -24.06 -5.39 -7.94
CA MET A 1 -23.39 -4.86 -9.15
C MET A 1 -21.92 -5.21 -9.04
N ILE A 2 -21.24 -5.52 -10.15
CA ILE A 2 -19.79 -5.77 -10.18
C ILE A 2 -19.18 -4.85 -11.24
N LEU A 3 -18.11 -4.15 -10.87
CA LEU A 3 -17.33 -3.29 -11.77
C LEU A 3 -15.91 -3.86 -11.86
N THR A 4 -15.27 -3.74 -13.02
CA THR A 4 -13.91 -4.25 -13.24
C THR A 4 -13.03 -3.12 -13.75
N LEU A 5 -11.87 -2.93 -13.12
CA LEU A 5 -10.87 -1.96 -13.56
C LEU A 5 -9.79 -2.68 -14.38
N THR A 6 -9.42 -2.09 -15.51
CA THR A 6 -8.33 -2.56 -16.37
C THR A 6 -7.52 -1.36 -16.86
N SER A 7 -6.23 -1.57 -17.12
CA SER A 7 -5.36 -0.54 -17.69
C SER A 7 -4.17 -1.19 -18.38
N ASP A 8 -3.72 -0.58 -19.47
CA ASP A 8 -2.49 -0.95 -20.18
C ASP A 8 -1.23 -0.32 -19.57
N THR A 9 -1.39 0.68 -18.70
CA THR A 9 -0.28 1.48 -18.16
C THR A 9 -0.11 1.36 -16.65
N TYR A 10 -1.19 1.11 -15.91
CA TYR A 10 -1.16 0.94 -14.46
C TYR A 10 -1.02 -0.54 -14.09
N SER A 11 -0.15 -0.81 -13.12
CA SER A 11 -0.04 -2.13 -12.51
C SER A 11 -1.28 -2.48 -11.69
N GLN A 12 -1.45 -3.77 -11.39
CA GLN A 12 -2.58 -4.26 -10.61
C GLN A 12 -2.61 -3.68 -9.18
N GLY A 13 -1.45 -3.36 -8.60
CA GLY A 13 -1.36 -2.71 -7.29
C GLY A 13 -1.82 -1.25 -7.34
N GLU A 14 -1.43 -0.51 -8.39
CA GLU A 14 -1.84 0.88 -8.58
C GLU A 14 -3.34 1.00 -8.88
N LEU A 15 -3.89 0.08 -9.69
CA LEU A 15 -5.34 0.04 -9.93
C LEU A 15 -6.12 -0.26 -8.66
N TYR A 16 -5.60 -1.14 -7.79
CA TYR A 16 -6.21 -1.44 -6.50
C TYR A 16 -6.15 -0.24 -5.57
N ASP A 17 -5.00 0.43 -5.48
CA ASP A 17 -4.86 1.66 -4.69
C ASP A 17 -5.83 2.74 -5.15
N PHE A 18 -5.92 2.98 -6.46
CA PHE A 18 -6.88 3.92 -7.05
C PHE A 18 -8.33 3.53 -6.71
N ALA A 19 -8.67 2.25 -6.84
CA ALA A 19 -9.99 1.74 -6.50
C ALA A 19 -10.32 1.93 -5.02
N SER A 20 -9.39 1.63 -4.12
CA SER A 20 -9.60 1.72 -2.66
C SER A 20 -9.58 3.15 -2.13
N THR A 21 -8.75 4.03 -2.67
CA THR A 21 -8.52 5.38 -2.11
C THR A 21 -9.38 6.47 -2.76
N GLN A 22 -9.82 6.27 -4.01
CA GLN A 22 -10.59 7.27 -4.76
C GLN A 22 -11.96 6.76 -5.16
N LEU A 23 -12.03 5.60 -5.82
CA LEU A 23 -13.28 5.13 -6.42
C LEU A 23 -14.28 4.64 -5.37
N ALA A 24 -13.85 3.77 -4.45
CA ALA A 24 -14.74 3.21 -3.43
C ALA A 24 -15.34 4.30 -2.52
N PRO A 25 -14.56 5.24 -1.95
CA PRO A 25 -15.13 6.36 -1.19
C PRO A 25 -16.12 7.20 -1.98
N THR A 26 -15.89 7.39 -3.28
CA THR A 26 -16.76 8.17 -4.15
C THR A 26 -18.07 7.44 -4.45
N ILE A 27 -18.03 6.13 -4.73
CA ILE A 27 -19.22 5.32 -4.99
C ILE A 27 -20.06 5.17 -3.72
N SER A 28 -19.43 4.98 -2.56
CA SER A 28 -20.14 4.86 -1.28
C SER A 28 -20.94 6.09 -0.88
N GLN A 29 -20.68 7.26 -1.51
CA GLN A 29 -21.44 8.49 -1.28
C GLN A 29 -22.69 8.61 -2.17
N ILE A 30 -22.90 7.69 -3.11
CA ILE A 30 -24.07 7.72 -3.99
C ILE A 30 -25.30 7.20 -3.23
N ASP A 31 -26.39 7.97 -3.27
CA ASP A 31 -27.66 7.58 -2.65
C ASP A 31 -28.13 6.20 -3.14
N GLY A 32 -28.42 5.31 -2.19
CA GLY A 32 -28.83 3.93 -2.46
C GLY A 32 -27.68 2.91 -2.55
N VAL A 33 -26.42 3.34 -2.41
CA VAL A 33 -25.29 2.43 -2.23
C VAL A 33 -25.15 2.09 -0.75
N GLY A 34 -25.25 0.79 -0.42
CA GLY A 34 -25.11 0.30 0.95
C GLY A 34 -23.67 0.02 1.36
N ASP A 35 -22.95 -0.75 0.54
CA ASP A 35 -21.56 -1.15 0.82
C ASP A 35 -20.76 -1.27 -0.48
N VAL A 36 -19.45 -1.03 -0.40
CA VAL A 36 -18.52 -1.12 -1.53
C VAL A 36 -17.28 -1.89 -1.10
N ASP A 37 -17.08 -3.05 -1.73
CA ASP A 37 -15.90 -3.90 -1.52
C ASP A 37 -14.96 -3.85 -2.73
N VAL A 38 -13.65 -3.81 -2.47
CA VAL A 38 -12.61 -3.78 -3.50
C VAL A 38 -11.76 -5.03 -3.35
N GLY A 39 -11.72 -5.85 -4.41
CA GLY A 39 -11.00 -7.12 -4.42
C GLY A 39 -10.11 -7.31 -5.65
N GLY A 40 -9.23 -8.31 -5.59
CA GLY A 40 -8.44 -8.79 -6.74
C GLY A 40 -6.94 -8.45 -6.71
N SER A 41 -6.46 -7.67 -5.75
CA SER A 41 -5.04 -7.34 -5.55
C SER A 41 -4.78 -6.96 -4.09
N SER A 42 -3.65 -6.32 -3.79
CA SER A 42 -3.33 -5.72 -2.50
C SER A 42 -2.85 -4.30 -2.66
N LEU A 43 -3.02 -3.48 -1.61
CA LEU A 43 -2.44 -2.13 -1.57
C LEU A 43 -0.93 -2.19 -1.82
N PRO A 44 -0.38 -1.25 -2.60
CA PRO A 44 1.06 -1.12 -2.79
C PRO A 44 1.73 -0.84 -1.44
N ALA A 45 2.87 -1.49 -1.20
CA ALA A 45 3.63 -1.35 0.04
C ALA A 45 5.09 -1.06 -0.25
N VAL A 46 5.67 -0.12 0.51
CA VAL A 46 7.12 0.12 0.50
C VAL A 46 7.80 -1.04 1.20
N ARG A 47 8.64 -1.78 0.47
CA ARG A 47 9.40 -2.92 1.01
C ARG A 47 10.83 -2.50 1.29
N VAL A 48 11.26 -2.60 2.55
CA VAL A 48 12.63 -2.32 2.96
C VAL A 48 13.42 -3.63 3.02
N GLY A 49 14.30 -3.84 2.05
CA GLY A 49 15.24 -4.96 2.04
C GLY A 49 16.51 -4.60 2.82
N LEU A 50 16.90 -5.45 3.77
CA LEU A 50 18.10 -5.25 4.59
C LEU A 50 19.22 -6.19 4.14
N ASN A 51 20.45 -5.68 4.13
CA ASN A 51 21.66 -6.50 3.94
C ASN A 51 22.33 -6.71 5.32
N PRO A 52 22.17 -7.89 5.94
CA PRO A 52 22.68 -8.13 7.30
C PRO A 52 24.21 -8.00 7.40
N GLN A 53 24.94 -8.36 6.34
CA GLN A 53 26.41 -8.31 6.36
C GLN A 53 26.91 -6.86 6.33
N ALA A 54 26.28 -6.00 5.52
CA ALA A 54 26.59 -4.59 5.48
C ALA A 54 26.25 -3.89 6.82
N LEU A 55 25.10 -4.24 7.42
CA LEU A 55 24.69 -3.70 8.72
C LEU A 55 25.65 -4.11 9.84
N PHE A 56 26.04 -5.38 9.88
CA PHE A 56 27.00 -5.89 10.85
C PHE A 56 28.36 -5.17 10.74
N ASN A 57 28.86 -4.97 9.53
CA ASN A 57 30.13 -4.25 9.29
C ASN A 57 30.08 -2.78 9.73
N GLN A 58 28.88 -2.18 9.81
CA GLN A 58 28.67 -0.83 10.31
C GLN A 58 28.27 -0.78 11.79
N GLY A 59 28.20 -1.93 12.47
CA GLY A 59 27.76 -2.00 13.86
C GLY A 59 26.29 -1.62 14.08
N VAL A 60 25.46 -1.68 13.03
CA VAL A 60 24.03 -1.32 13.07
C VAL A 60 23.22 -2.60 13.30
N SER A 61 22.38 -2.60 14.34
CA SER A 61 21.46 -3.72 14.58
C SER A 61 20.20 -3.60 13.72
N LEU A 62 19.50 -4.73 13.54
CA LEU A 62 18.20 -4.72 12.86
C LEU A 62 17.15 -3.89 13.62
N ASP A 63 17.27 -3.82 14.95
CA ASP A 63 16.35 -3.03 15.78
C ASP A 63 16.59 -1.52 15.62
N ASP A 64 17.85 -1.10 15.42
CA ASP A 64 18.19 0.29 15.10
C ASP A 64 17.54 0.71 13.78
N VAL A 65 17.58 -0.16 12.76
CA VAL A 65 16.94 0.13 11.47
C VAL A 65 15.42 0.24 11.61
N ARG A 66 14.79 -0.68 12.35
CA ARG A 66 13.34 -0.62 12.64
C ARG A 66 12.96 0.69 13.33
N THR A 67 13.73 1.06 14.35
CA THR A 67 13.50 2.29 15.12
C THR A 67 13.70 3.55 14.27
N ALA A 68 14.73 3.57 13.44
CA ALA A 68 14.99 4.67 12.52
C ALA A 68 13.85 4.88 11.50
N ILE A 69 13.35 3.79 10.91
CA ILE A 69 12.20 3.85 9.97
C ILE A 69 10.95 4.34 10.70
N SER A 70 10.68 3.80 11.90
CA SER A 70 9.52 4.20 12.69
C SER A 70 9.56 5.70 13.02
N ASN A 71 10.70 6.20 13.50
CA ASN A 71 10.88 7.60 13.87
C ASN A 71 10.80 8.55 12.66
N ALA A 72 11.31 8.12 11.51
CA ALA A 72 11.23 8.91 10.27
C ALA A 72 9.80 8.97 9.69
N ASN A 73 8.91 8.06 10.09
CA ASN A 73 7.54 7.96 9.60
C ASN A 73 6.49 8.44 10.61
N VAL A 74 6.88 9.12 11.68
CA VAL A 74 5.94 9.85 12.56
C VAL A 74 5.76 11.25 11.97
N ALA A 75 4.55 11.51 11.45
CA ALA A 75 4.13 12.84 10.99
C ALA A 75 3.66 13.71 12.16
#